data_AF-A0A1K0G0M6-F1
#
_entry.id   AF-A0A1K0G0M6-F1
#
_cell.length_a   1.000
_cell.length_b   1.000
_cell.length_c   1.000
_cell.angle_alpha   90.00
_cell.angle_beta   90.00
_cell.angle_gamma   90.00
#
_symmetry.space_group_name_H-M   'P 1'
#
loop_
_entity.id
_entity.type
_entity.pdbx_description
1 polymer ?
#
loop_
_entity_poly.entity_id
_entity_poly.type
_entity_poly.pdbx_seq_one_letter_code
_entity_poly.pdbx_strand_id
1 'polypeptide(L)'
;MAYVKDNTVLAYGDGLLNKAKTGHEAIVSAVSYFLEDIAKYPAREGSIAVDQALDYYEQADRGAAAKLDDAGRDIYIDRHEFSNYYRMGGNASGFTDAYARRDRYKAPIADYDKADQFQYAPALWDVASPTSLARDAIWGATRLGAKMGIFDRAYDPFESWVKPLAGDWSGVRACADVWDNVALSLQDMSGNISRHALGVDGVWQGRAADALISHCWHNAAWRRRPSRFGALPCSLRRRDGDGDLLSAGARRARPR
;
A
#
# COMPACT_ATOMS: atom_id res chain seq x y z
N MET A 1 5.67 0.00 -3.68
CA MET A 1 5.85 -0.97 -4.79
C MET A 1 6.85 -2.04 -4.40
N ALA A 2 8.14 -1.70 -4.24
CA ALA A 2 9.18 -2.63 -3.79
C ALA A 2 8.76 -3.37 -2.50
N TYR A 3 8.31 -2.64 -1.47
CA TYR A 3 7.89 -3.22 -0.19
C TYR A 3 6.93 -4.41 -0.29
N VAL A 4 5.83 -4.33 -1.05
CA VAL A 4 4.88 -5.44 -1.16
C VAL A 4 5.55 -6.62 -1.86
N LYS A 5 6.19 -6.40 -3.01
CA LYS A 5 6.85 -7.46 -3.77
C LYS A 5 7.95 -8.14 -2.97
N ASP A 6 8.75 -7.37 -2.24
CA ASP A 6 9.90 -7.86 -1.48
C ASP A 6 9.49 -8.63 -0.22
N ASN A 7 8.32 -8.34 0.35
CA ASN A 7 7.88 -8.89 1.64
C ASN A 7 6.70 -9.86 1.54
N THR A 8 6.11 -10.07 0.36
CA THR A 8 5.06 -11.08 0.13
C THR A 8 5.53 -12.27 -0.69
N VAL A 9 6.84 -12.45 -0.86
CA VAL A 9 7.39 -13.64 -1.52
C VAL A 9 7.23 -14.83 -0.58
N LEU A 10 6.48 -15.82 -1.01
CA LEU A 10 6.31 -17.07 -0.28
C LEU A 10 7.27 -18.11 -0.86
N ALA A 11 8.03 -18.77 -0.01
CA ALA A 11 8.91 -19.86 -0.40
C ALA A 11 8.08 -21.15 -0.58
N TYR A 12 7.33 -21.22 -1.66
CA TYR A 12 6.50 -22.39 -1.96
C TYR A 12 7.38 -23.60 -2.32
N GLY A 13 7.31 -24.66 -1.53
CA GLY A 13 7.75 -26.00 -1.96
C GLY A 13 6.76 -26.63 -2.94
N ASP A 14 7.00 -27.87 -3.39
CA ASP A 14 6.18 -28.64 -4.35
C ASP A 14 4.77 -29.05 -3.86
N GLY A 15 4.26 -28.39 -2.83
CA GLY A 15 3.06 -28.75 -2.11
C GLY A 15 1.72 -28.36 -2.74
N LEU A 16 0.63 -28.80 -2.10
CA LEU A 16 -0.75 -28.49 -2.51
C LEU A 16 -1.05 -26.98 -2.47
N LEU A 17 -0.40 -26.25 -1.55
CA LEU A 17 -0.42 -24.78 -1.51
C LEU A 17 0.26 -24.12 -2.71
N ASN A 18 1.11 -24.84 -3.44
CA ASN A 18 1.69 -24.36 -4.69
C ASN A 18 0.62 -24.23 -5.80
N LYS A 19 -0.54 -24.91 -5.68
CA LYS A 19 -1.71 -24.61 -6.53
C LYS A 19 -2.37 -23.27 -6.16
N ALA A 20 -2.30 -22.86 -4.89
CA ALA A 20 -2.76 -21.55 -4.41
C ALA A 20 -1.80 -20.41 -4.77
N LYS A 21 -0.53 -20.71 -5.09
CA LYS A 21 0.49 -19.74 -5.56
C LYS A 21 -0.05 -18.83 -6.67
N THR A 22 -0.72 -19.41 -7.67
CA THR A 22 -1.31 -18.64 -8.78
C THR A 22 -2.31 -17.59 -8.30
N GLY A 23 -3.10 -17.92 -7.26
CA GLY A 23 -4.05 -16.99 -6.65
C GLY A 23 -3.35 -15.89 -5.85
N HIS A 24 -2.33 -16.25 -5.06
CA HIS A 24 -1.53 -15.28 -4.31
C HIS A 24 -0.80 -14.29 -5.22
N GLU A 25 -0.10 -14.78 -6.25
CA GLU A 25 0.60 -13.93 -7.23
C GLU A 25 -0.36 -13.00 -7.96
N ALA A 26 -1.57 -13.48 -8.30
CA ALA A 26 -2.62 -12.66 -8.88
C ALA A 26 -3.10 -11.55 -7.90
N ILE A 27 -3.27 -11.87 -6.62
CA ILE A 27 -3.63 -10.89 -5.58
C ILE A 27 -2.52 -9.86 -5.39
N VAL A 28 -1.26 -10.31 -5.24
CA VAL A 28 -0.09 -9.43 -5.10
C VAL A 28 0.02 -8.48 -6.28
N SER A 29 -0.18 -9.01 -7.50
CA SER A 29 -0.17 -8.22 -8.73
C SER A 29 -1.31 -7.22 -8.76
N ALA A 30 -2.55 -7.65 -8.46
CA ALA A 30 -3.72 -6.79 -8.44
C ALA A 30 -3.58 -5.62 -7.45
N VAL A 31 -3.11 -5.89 -6.23
CA VAL A 31 -2.89 -4.83 -5.24
C VAL A 31 -1.73 -3.93 -5.67
N SER A 32 -0.65 -4.48 -6.23
CA SER A 32 0.44 -3.67 -6.76
C SER A 32 -0.05 -2.73 -7.85
N TYR A 33 -0.80 -3.23 -8.83
CA TYR A 33 -1.39 -2.40 -9.89
C TYR A 33 -2.31 -1.32 -9.33
N PHE A 34 -3.16 -1.67 -8.37
CA PHE A 34 -4.03 -0.72 -7.71
C PHE A 34 -3.26 0.41 -7.02
N LEU A 35 -2.18 0.08 -6.30
CA LEU A 35 -1.31 1.09 -5.67
C LEU A 35 -0.61 1.96 -6.72
N GLU A 36 -0.25 1.39 -7.88
CA GLU A 36 0.30 2.16 -9.01
C GLU A 36 -0.71 3.14 -9.58
N ASP A 37 -1.94 2.67 -9.73
CA ASP A 37 -3.05 3.41 -10.32
C ASP A 37 -3.35 4.65 -9.48
N ILE A 38 -3.43 4.48 -8.15
CA ILE A 38 -3.56 5.60 -7.21
C ILE A 38 -2.39 6.58 -7.34
N ALA A 39 -1.16 6.08 -7.43
CA ALA A 39 0.01 6.94 -7.54
C ALA A 39 0.04 7.73 -8.86
N LYS A 40 -0.47 7.14 -9.95
CA LYS A 40 -0.42 7.72 -11.29
C LYS A 40 -1.55 8.68 -11.60
N TYR A 41 -2.78 8.38 -11.19
CA TYR A 41 -3.95 9.15 -11.60
C TYR A 41 -4.35 10.17 -10.53
N PRO A 42 -5.00 9.79 -9.41
CA PRO A 42 -5.52 10.78 -8.47
C PRO A 42 -4.41 11.61 -7.81
N ALA A 43 -3.27 11.01 -7.48
CA ALA A 43 -2.19 11.74 -6.81
C ALA A 43 -1.49 12.74 -7.76
N ARG A 44 -1.19 12.32 -8.99
CA ARG A 44 -0.47 13.17 -9.96
C ARG A 44 -1.36 14.22 -10.59
N GLU A 45 -2.59 13.87 -10.99
CA GLU A 45 -3.52 14.84 -11.56
C GLU A 45 -3.89 15.89 -10.52
N GLY A 46 -4.11 15.47 -9.27
CA GLY A 46 -4.35 16.38 -8.15
C GLY A 46 -3.17 17.34 -7.91
N SER A 47 -1.92 16.83 -7.93
CA SER A 47 -0.74 17.70 -7.76
C SER A 47 -0.60 18.70 -8.90
N ILE A 48 -0.76 18.27 -10.16
CA ILE A 48 -0.69 19.15 -11.32
C ILE A 48 -1.76 20.24 -11.25
N ALA A 49 -3.00 19.91 -10.85
CA ALA A 49 -4.07 20.88 -10.73
C ALA A 49 -3.78 21.93 -9.64
N VAL A 50 -3.19 21.51 -8.51
CA VAL A 50 -2.75 22.43 -7.46
C VAL A 50 -1.61 23.32 -7.95
N ASP A 51 -0.60 22.76 -8.61
CA ASP A 51 0.53 23.52 -9.17
C ASP A 51 0.05 24.58 -10.17
N GLN A 52 -0.87 24.22 -11.07
CA GLN A 52 -1.47 25.15 -12.01
C GLN A 52 -2.26 26.27 -11.31
N ALA A 53 -2.96 25.97 -10.21
CA ALA A 53 -3.65 26.98 -9.43
C ALA A 53 -2.66 27.95 -8.76
N LEU A 54 -1.56 27.42 -8.20
CA LEU A 54 -0.49 28.23 -7.61
C LEU A 54 0.16 29.14 -8.65
N ASP A 55 0.51 28.60 -9.83
CA ASP A 55 1.07 29.39 -10.94
C ASP A 55 0.12 30.52 -11.38
N TYR A 56 -1.19 30.22 -11.44
CA TYR A 56 -2.20 31.22 -11.77
C TYR A 56 -2.26 32.34 -10.72
N TYR A 57 -2.28 32.01 -9.43
CA TYR A 57 -2.29 33.02 -8.36
C TYR A 57 -1.00 33.84 -8.35
N GLU A 58 0.15 33.21 -8.56
CA GLU A 58 1.42 33.93 -8.62
C GLU A 58 1.43 34.95 -9.77
N GLN A 59 0.92 34.57 -10.95
CA GLN A 59 0.79 35.49 -12.08
C GLN A 59 -0.20 36.62 -11.81
N ALA A 60 -1.36 36.30 -11.20
CA ALA A 60 -2.36 37.28 -10.82
C ALA A 60 -1.81 38.29 -9.80
N ASP A 61 -1.08 37.82 -8.79
CA ASP A 61 -0.44 38.63 -7.76
C ASP A 61 0.64 39.55 -8.34
N ARG A 62 1.50 39.03 -9.23
CA ARG A 62 2.48 39.87 -9.96
C ARG A 62 1.78 40.97 -10.76
N GLY A 63 0.67 40.63 -11.44
CA GLY A 63 -0.13 41.59 -12.20
C GLY A 63 -0.80 42.64 -11.33
N ALA A 64 -1.31 42.26 -10.16
CA ALA A 64 -1.90 43.17 -9.19
C ALA A 64 -0.85 44.08 -8.55
N ALA A 65 0.31 43.53 -8.17
CA ALA A 65 1.44 44.27 -7.63
C ALA A 65 1.94 45.34 -8.62
N ALA A 66 2.11 44.99 -9.90
CA ALA A 66 2.53 45.97 -10.91
C ALA A 66 1.54 47.14 -11.07
N LYS A 67 0.22 46.87 -10.97
CA LYS A 67 -0.80 47.93 -10.99
C LYS A 67 -0.77 48.79 -9.73
N LEU A 68 -0.51 48.18 -8.57
CA LEU A 68 -0.39 48.89 -7.30
C LEU A 68 0.85 49.79 -7.29
N ASP A 69 1.98 49.30 -7.79
CA ASP A 69 3.23 50.07 -7.91
C ASP A 69 3.04 51.28 -8.85
N ASP A 70 2.30 51.12 -9.95
CA ASP A 70 2.01 52.22 -10.87
C ASP A 70 1.07 53.26 -10.24
N ALA A 71 0.03 52.82 -9.53
CA ALA A 71 -0.92 53.70 -8.84
C ALA A 71 -0.32 54.41 -7.61
N GLY A 72 0.61 53.74 -6.92
CA GLY A 72 1.23 54.20 -5.68
C GLY A 72 2.60 54.84 -5.84
N ARG A 73 2.98 55.24 -7.06
CA ARG A 73 4.33 55.71 -7.40
C ARG A 73 4.87 56.83 -6.49
N ASP A 74 3.99 57.65 -5.94
CA ASP A 74 4.33 58.77 -5.06
C ASP A 74 4.02 58.53 -3.56
N ILE A 75 3.59 57.31 -3.19
CA ILE A 75 3.22 56.96 -1.81
C ILE A 75 4.35 56.14 -1.18
N TYR A 76 5.00 56.71 -0.16
CA TYR A 76 5.98 56.00 0.68
C TYR A 76 5.29 55.44 1.93
N ILE A 77 5.42 54.13 2.16
CA ILE A 77 4.95 53.44 3.37
C ILE A 77 6.17 52.86 4.10
N ASP A 78 6.37 53.26 5.36
CA ASP A 78 7.39 52.65 6.21
C ASP A 78 6.94 51.25 6.65
N ARG A 79 7.63 50.23 6.16
CA ARG A 79 7.31 48.82 6.45
C ARG A 79 7.61 48.42 7.89
N HIS A 80 8.45 49.18 8.62
CA HIS A 80 8.77 48.87 10.01
C HIS A 80 7.55 48.99 10.93
N GLU A 81 6.66 49.96 10.67
CA GLU A 81 5.43 50.17 11.44
C GLU A 81 4.45 48.99 11.31
N PHE A 82 4.53 48.24 10.21
CA PHE A 82 3.62 47.12 9.92
C PHE A 82 4.24 45.73 10.14
N SER A 83 5.49 45.66 10.60
CA SER A 83 6.22 44.40 10.78
C SER A 83 5.50 43.36 11.65
N ASN A 84 4.70 43.80 12.61
CA ASN A 84 3.90 42.93 13.48
C ASN A 84 2.72 42.24 12.77
N TYR A 85 2.15 42.87 11.73
CA TYR A 85 1.06 42.27 10.94
C TYR A 85 1.57 41.17 10.00
N TYR A 86 2.78 41.32 9.47
CA TYR A 86 3.41 40.29 8.63
C TYR A 86 3.81 39.03 9.41
N ARG A 87 4.08 39.14 10.72
CA ARG A 87 4.38 37.99 11.59
C ARG A 87 3.16 37.17 12.02
N MET A 88 1.95 37.71 11.87
CA MET A 88 0.70 36.95 12.10
C MET A 88 0.38 35.98 10.96
N GLY A 89 1.34 35.74 10.03
CA GLY A 89 1.22 34.82 8.91
C GLY A 89 0.61 33.48 9.33
N GLY A 90 -0.46 33.11 8.62
CA GLY A 90 -1.42 32.08 8.98
C GLY A 90 -0.78 30.75 9.38
N ASN A 91 -1.44 30.06 10.32
CA ASN A 91 -1.07 28.73 10.78
C ASN A 91 -1.05 27.74 9.59
N ALA A 92 0.13 27.56 8.98
CA ALA A 92 0.37 26.55 7.94
C ALA A 92 0.19 25.10 8.46
N SER A 93 -0.14 24.93 9.75
CA SER A 93 -0.43 23.65 10.39
C SER A 93 -1.61 22.90 9.77
N GLY A 94 -2.47 23.59 9.00
CA GLY A 94 -3.54 22.97 8.21
C GLY A 94 -3.03 22.01 7.13
N PHE A 95 -1.81 22.21 6.63
CA PHE A 95 -1.21 21.42 5.55
C PHE A 95 -0.06 20.51 6.00
N THR A 96 0.16 20.38 7.31
CA THR A 96 1.11 19.40 7.83
C THR A 96 0.46 18.01 7.85
N ASP A 97 1.14 17.00 7.28
CA ASP A 97 0.73 15.60 7.41
C ASP A 97 0.64 15.22 8.89
N ALA A 98 -0.54 14.79 9.34
CA ALA A 98 -0.75 14.36 10.73
C ALA A 98 -0.20 12.96 10.99
N TYR A 99 -0.16 12.15 9.93
CA TYR A 99 0.25 10.75 10.00
C TYR A 99 1.51 10.53 9.16
N ALA A 100 2.56 10.01 9.79
CA ALA A 100 3.80 9.61 9.15
C ALA A 100 3.62 8.26 8.43
N ARG A 101 3.21 8.35 7.16
CA ARG A 101 2.87 7.18 6.31
C ARG A 101 3.97 6.13 6.21
N ARG A 102 5.24 6.57 6.29
CA ARG A 102 6.43 5.70 6.15
C ARG A 102 6.63 4.79 7.35
N ASP A 103 6.14 5.18 8.52
CA ASP A 103 6.33 4.44 9.77
C ASP A 103 5.49 3.15 9.81
N ARG A 104 4.57 3.00 8.86
CA ARG A 104 3.74 1.80 8.69
C ARG A 104 4.45 0.69 7.91
N TYR A 105 5.45 1.00 7.08
CA TYR A 105 6.18 0.00 6.30
C TYR A 105 7.25 -0.68 7.14
N LYS A 106 6.81 -1.42 8.16
CA LYS A 106 7.69 -2.20 9.01
C LYS A 106 8.10 -3.46 8.29
N ALA A 107 9.36 -3.88 8.43
CA ALA A 107 9.75 -5.21 8.01
C ALA A 107 8.88 -6.23 8.76
N PRO A 108 8.32 -7.23 8.07
CA PRO A 108 7.67 -8.34 8.74
C PRO A 108 8.68 -9.03 9.66
N ILE A 109 8.17 -9.75 10.67
CA ILE A 109 9.03 -10.51 11.56
C ILE A 109 9.75 -11.54 10.69
N ALA A 110 11.08 -11.43 10.62
CA ALA A 110 11.90 -12.21 9.69
C ALA A 110 11.78 -13.73 9.89
N ASP A 111 11.35 -14.14 11.08
CA ASP A 111 11.20 -15.54 11.44
C ASP A 111 10.09 -15.70 12.49
N TYR A 112 8.85 -15.94 12.04
CA TYR A 112 7.73 -16.23 12.95
C TYR A 112 7.96 -17.52 13.73
N ASP A 113 8.77 -18.44 13.22
CA ASP A 113 9.08 -19.71 13.90
C ASP A 113 10.00 -19.47 15.12
N LYS A 114 10.77 -18.37 15.13
CA LYS A 114 11.63 -17.96 16.26
C LYS A 114 10.97 -17.04 17.26
N ALA A 115 9.85 -16.42 16.92
CA ALA A 115 9.17 -15.52 17.84
C ALA A 115 8.45 -16.34 18.92
N ASP A 116 8.84 -16.17 20.19
CA ASP A 116 8.32 -16.94 21.33
C ASP A 116 6.78 -16.92 21.42
N GLN A 117 6.16 -15.82 20.99
CA GLN A 117 4.70 -15.65 20.96
C GLN A 117 3.97 -16.57 19.97
N PHE A 118 4.67 -17.21 19.03
CA PHE A 118 4.11 -18.13 18.04
C PHE A 118 4.64 -19.56 18.18
N GLN A 119 5.48 -19.84 19.18
CA GLN A 119 5.87 -21.20 19.49
C GLN A 119 4.63 -21.98 19.92
N TYR A 120 4.34 -23.06 19.20
CA TYR A 120 3.27 -23.98 19.56
C TYR A 120 3.51 -24.52 20.97
N ALA A 121 2.66 -24.15 21.91
CA ALA A 121 2.59 -24.77 23.23
C ALA A 121 1.64 -25.97 23.12
N PRO A 122 2.14 -27.22 23.07
CA PRO A 122 1.28 -28.39 22.99
C PRO A 122 0.34 -28.38 24.19
N ALA A 123 -0.94 -28.63 23.93
CA ALA A 123 -1.87 -28.80 25.02
C ALA A 123 -1.56 -30.12 25.76
N LEU A 124 -1.75 -30.15 27.07
CA LEU A 124 -1.42 -31.31 27.91
C LEU A 124 -2.06 -32.63 27.43
N TRP A 125 -3.20 -32.56 26.75
CA TRP A 125 -3.90 -33.72 26.18
C TRP A 125 -3.34 -34.17 24.82
N ASP A 126 -2.65 -33.30 24.08
CA ASP A 126 -1.94 -33.70 22.85
C ASP A 126 -0.72 -34.58 23.15
N VAL A 127 -0.24 -34.60 24.41
CA VAL A 127 0.89 -35.45 24.86
C VAL A 127 0.50 -36.93 24.92
N ALA A 128 -0.79 -37.26 24.98
CA ALA A 128 -1.27 -38.63 25.20
C ALA A 128 -1.12 -39.57 23.99
N SER A 129 -0.73 -39.07 22.81
CA SER A 129 -0.49 -39.94 21.65
C SER A 129 0.94 -40.53 21.66
N PRO A 130 1.15 -41.77 21.20
CA PRO A 130 2.50 -42.32 21.04
C PRO A 130 3.36 -41.46 20.08
N THR A 131 2.71 -40.81 19.12
CA THR A 131 3.35 -39.96 18.11
C THR A 131 3.86 -38.64 18.70
N SER A 132 3.14 -38.07 19.67
CA SER A 132 3.53 -36.83 20.36
C SER A 132 4.74 -37.02 21.27
N LEU A 133 4.84 -38.16 21.97
CA LEU A 133 6.02 -38.50 22.76
C LEU A 133 7.28 -38.61 21.90
N ALA A 134 7.18 -39.25 20.73
CA ALA A 134 8.29 -39.35 19.79
C ALA A 134 8.71 -37.98 19.24
N ARG A 135 7.73 -37.12 18.92
CA ARG A 135 7.96 -35.74 18.46
C ARG A 135 8.65 -34.90 19.54
N ASP A 136 8.15 -34.93 20.78
CA ASP A 136 8.71 -34.17 21.90
C ASP A 136 10.14 -34.61 22.24
N ALA A 137 10.44 -35.92 22.15
CA ALA A 137 11.79 -36.41 22.37
C ALA A 137 12.78 -35.86 21.32
N ILE A 138 12.40 -35.89 20.04
CA ILE A 138 13.27 -35.38 18.97
C ILE A 138 13.38 -33.85 19.04
N TRP A 139 12.28 -33.15 19.31
CA TRP A 139 12.27 -31.70 19.43
C TRP A 139 13.04 -31.22 20.67
N GLY A 140 12.92 -31.93 21.80
CA GLY A 140 13.70 -31.69 23.00
C GLY A 140 15.21 -31.90 22.77
N ALA A 141 15.58 -32.98 22.07
CA ALA A 141 16.97 -33.26 21.73
C ALA A 141 17.56 -32.18 20.79
N THR A 142 16.83 -31.77 19.76
CA THR A 142 17.30 -30.71 18.83
C THR A 142 17.32 -29.34 19.49
N ARG A 143 16.37 -29.04 20.39
CA ARG A 143 16.39 -27.80 21.20
C ARG A 143 17.59 -27.76 22.15
N LEU A 144 17.96 -28.89 22.75
CA LEU A 144 19.16 -28.98 23.57
C LEU A 144 20.42 -28.79 22.71
N GLY A 145 20.49 -29.45 21.56
CA GLY A 145 21.59 -29.28 20.61
C GLY A 145 21.72 -27.84 20.09
N ALA A 146 20.60 -27.14 19.89
CA ALA A 146 20.60 -25.71 19.54
C ALA A 146 21.15 -24.84 20.66
N LYS A 147 20.77 -25.10 21.92
CA LYS A 147 21.35 -24.40 23.09
C LYS A 147 22.84 -24.65 23.26
N MET A 148 23.32 -25.82 22.85
CA MET A 148 24.74 -26.17 22.85
C MET A 148 25.50 -25.65 21.62
N GLY A 149 24.82 -24.98 20.68
CA GLY A 149 25.42 -24.47 19.44
C GLY A 149 25.76 -25.54 18.39
N ILE A 150 25.29 -26.77 18.58
CA ILE A 150 25.48 -27.88 17.62
C ILE A 150 24.55 -27.70 16.41
N PHE A 151 23.34 -27.21 16.67
CA PHE A 151 22.37 -26.84 15.65
C PHE A 151 22.13 -25.34 15.67
N ASP A 152 21.83 -24.77 14.51
CA ASP A 152 21.40 -23.39 14.35
C ASP A 152 20.00 -23.14 14.93
N ARG A 153 19.16 -24.18 14.99
CA ARG A 153 17.82 -24.15 15.59
C ARG A 153 17.33 -25.53 16.02
N ALA A 154 16.24 -25.56 16.79
CA ALA A 154 15.49 -26.79 17.03
C ALA A 154 14.80 -27.21 15.73
N TYR A 155 14.99 -28.45 15.30
CA TYR A 155 14.38 -29.00 14.11
C TYR A 155 13.23 -29.91 14.52
N ASP A 156 12.03 -29.63 14.02
CA ASP A 156 10.93 -30.58 14.08
C ASP A 156 10.99 -31.49 12.84
N PRO A 157 11.31 -32.78 13.00
CA PRO A 157 11.36 -33.69 11.86
C PRO A 157 9.99 -33.85 11.20
N PHE A 158 8.88 -33.63 11.88
CA PHE A 158 7.57 -33.67 11.22
C PHE A 158 7.35 -32.46 10.32
N GLU A 159 7.95 -31.32 10.66
CA GLU A 159 7.85 -30.10 9.86
C GLU A 159 8.44 -30.30 8.46
N SER A 160 9.53 -31.05 8.31
CA SER A 160 10.10 -31.31 6.96
C SER A 160 9.22 -32.23 6.09
N TRP A 161 8.40 -33.08 6.71
CA TRP A 161 7.45 -33.96 5.99
C TRP A 161 6.08 -33.29 5.78
N VAL A 162 5.68 -32.45 6.73
CA VAL A 162 4.39 -31.76 6.72
C VAL A 162 4.47 -30.47 5.92
N LYS A 163 5.60 -29.74 5.87
CA LYS A 163 5.74 -28.51 5.06
C LYS A 163 5.38 -28.70 3.60
N PRO A 164 5.79 -29.78 2.91
CA PRO A 164 5.32 -30.04 1.55
C PRO A 164 3.79 -30.23 1.46
N LEU A 165 3.12 -30.74 2.50
CA LEU A 165 1.67 -30.98 2.48
C LEU A 165 0.86 -29.77 2.94
N ALA A 166 1.28 -29.14 4.03
CA ALA A 166 0.61 -28.06 4.74
C ALA A 166 1.12 -26.66 4.37
N GLY A 167 2.25 -26.56 3.66
CA GLY A 167 2.88 -25.33 3.16
C GLY A 167 3.49 -24.40 4.22
N ASP A 168 3.89 -23.23 3.75
CA ASP A 168 4.62 -22.21 4.52
C ASP A 168 3.66 -21.25 5.25
N TRP A 169 3.15 -21.69 6.41
CA TRP A 169 2.23 -20.88 7.22
C TRP A 169 2.87 -19.63 7.81
N SER A 170 4.15 -19.70 8.18
CA SER A 170 4.89 -18.55 8.71
C SER A 170 5.07 -17.48 7.64
N GLY A 171 5.40 -17.87 6.41
CA GLY A 171 5.37 -16.97 5.26
C GLY A 171 3.99 -16.36 5.02
N VAL A 172 2.91 -17.14 5.08
CA VAL A 172 1.53 -16.62 4.89
C VAL A 172 1.18 -15.61 5.96
N ARG A 173 1.58 -15.85 7.22
CA ARG A 173 1.37 -14.90 8.32
C ARG A 173 2.17 -13.61 8.12
N ALA A 174 3.42 -13.71 7.66
CA ALA A 174 4.24 -12.56 7.29
C ALA A 174 3.57 -11.73 6.18
N CYS A 175 3.02 -12.38 5.16
CA CYS A 175 2.24 -11.71 4.11
C CYS A 175 1.04 -10.97 4.68
N ALA A 176 0.31 -11.57 5.62
CA ALA A 176 -0.83 -10.90 6.26
C ALA A 176 -0.42 -9.62 6.99
N ASP A 177 0.69 -9.63 7.73
CA ASP A 177 1.19 -8.42 8.40
C ASP A 177 1.64 -7.34 7.41
N VAL A 178 2.21 -7.72 6.27
CA VAL A 178 2.52 -6.79 5.17
C VAL A 178 1.25 -6.15 4.61
N TRP A 179 0.17 -6.92 4.43
CA TRP A 179 -1.12 -6.39 3.96
C TRP A 179 -1.76 -5.44 4.98
N ASP A 180 -1.69 -5.77 6.26
CA ASP A 180 -2.18 -4.89 7.33
C ASP A 180 -1.40 -3.57 7.36
N ASN A 181 -0.08 -3.62 7.22
CA ASN A 181 0.78 -2.43 7.12
C ASN A 181 0.40 -1.54 5.92
N VAL A 182 0.15 -2.15 4.75
CA VAL A 182 -0.31 -1.42 3.56
C VAL A 182 -1.69 -0.81 3.81
N ALA A 183 -2.62 -1.55 4.40
CA ALA A 183 -3.97 -1.07 4.69
C ALA A 183 -3.95 0.13 5.66
N LEU A 184 -3.12 0.07 6.71
CA LEU A 184 -2.89 1.17 7.65
C LEU A 184 -2.23 2.37 6.97
N SER A 185 -1.25 2.16 6.09
CA SER A 185 -0.63 3.27 5.34
C SER A 185 -1.65 3.99 4.44
N LEU A 186 -2.52 3.23 3.76
CA LEU A 186 -3.62 3.79 2.97
C LEU A 186 -4.66 4.51 3.84
N GLN A 187 -4.90 4.03 5.07
CA GLN A 187 -5.74 4.72 6.04
C GLN A 187 -5.16 6.08 6.43
N ASP A 188 -3.88 6.11 6.77
CA ASP A 188 -3.15 7.32 7.14
C ASP A 188 -3.12 8.33 5.98
N MET A 189 -2.93 7.85 4.74
CA MET A 189 -3.04 8.67 3.53
C MET A 189 -4.42 9.32 3.39
N SER A 190 -5.48 8.54 3.55
CA SER A 190 -6.85 9.06 3.50
C SER A 190 -7.13 10.05 4.64
N GLY A 191 -6.58 9.80 5.83
CA GLY A 191 -6.64 10.71 6.98
C GLY A 191 -5.97 12.06 6.69
N ASN A 192 -4.76 12.05 6.13
CA ASN A 192 -4.07 13.27 5.72
C ASN A 192 -4.86 14.04 4.67
N ILE A 193 -5.39 13.39 3.62
CA ILE A 193 -6.21 14.06 2.59
C ILE A 193 -7.44 14.73 3.21
N SER A 194 -8.10 14.07 4.16
CA SER A 194 -9.30 14.61 4.82
C SER A 194 -8.94 15.81 5.69
N ARG A 195 -7.79 15.75 6.39
CA ARG A 195 -7.28 16.87 7.18
C ARG A 195 -6.90 18.06 6.31
N HIS A 196 -6.24 17.82 5.17
CA HIS A 196 -5.93 18.87 4.20
C HIS A 196 -7.21 19.56 3.72
N ALA A 197 -8.25 18.80 3.39
CA ALA A 197 -9.55 19.37 3.01
C ALA A 197 -10.14 20.30 4.09
N LEU A 198 -10.02 19.92 5.36
CA LEU A 198 -10.47 20.75 6.49
C LEU A 198 -9.57 21.97 6.75
N GLY A 199 -8.29 21.90 6.34
CA GLY A 199 -7.32 22.98 6.52
C GLY A 199 -7.34 24.03 5.41
N VAL A 200 -7.89 23.71 4.24
CA VAL A 200 -7.91 24.61 3.06
C VAL A 200 -8.57 25.95 3.38
N ASP A 201 -9.76 25.96 3.98
CA ASP A 201 -10.52 27.19 4.27
C ASP A 201 -9.77 28.22 5.13
N GLY A 202 -8.79 27.74 5.92
CA GLY A 202 -7.96 28.60 6.77
C GLY A 202 -6.90 29.40 6.03
N VAL A 203 -6.53 29.00 4.81
CA VAL A 203 -5.45 29.66 4.03
C VAL A 203 -5.83 29.97 2.59
N TRP A 204 -6.84 29.30 2.03
CA TRP A 204 -7.24 29.42 0.64
C TRP A 204 -8.76 29.38 0.54
N GLN A 205 -9.35 30.41 -0.08
CA GLN A 205 -10.79 30.58 -0.22
C GLN A 205 -11.19 30.79 -1.69
N GLY A 206 -12.48 30.59 -1.97
CA GLY A 206 -13.09 30.78 -3.28
C GLY A 206 -13.27 29.49 -4.07
N ARG A 207 -13.75 29.59 -5.31
CA ARG A 207 -14.17 28.43 -6.11
C ARG A 207 -13.09 27.37 -6.32
N ALA A 208 -11.84 27.78 -6.42
CA ALA A 208 -10.72 26.85 -6.59
C ALA A 208 -10.44 26.06 -5.29
N ALA A 209 -10.55 26.72 -4.14
CA ALA A 209 -10.48 26.07 -2.83
C ALA A 209 -11.65 25.10 -2.64
N ASP A 210 -12.88 25.50 -2.98
CA ASP A 210 -14.07 24.62 -2.93
C ASP A 210 -13.89 23.36 -3.80
N ALA A 211 -13.32 23.54 -5.00
CA ALA A 211 -13.02 22.43 -5.91
C ALA A 211 -11.96 21.48 -5.33
N LEU A 212 -10.91 22.02 -4.71
CA LEU A 212 -9.90 21.21 -4.02
C LEU A 212 -10.51 20.42 -2.87
N ILE A 213 -11.31 21.07 -2.01
CA ILE A 213 -12.00 20.43 -0.89
C ILE A 213 -12.86 19.27 -1.40
N SER A 214 -13.67 19.51 -2.45
CA SER A 214 -14.49 18.49 -3.09
C SER A 214 -13.66 17.32 -3.62
N HIS A 215 -12.53 17.60 -4.28
CA HIS A 215 -11.62 16.59 -4.80
C HIS A 215 -10.99 15.74 -3.67
N CYS A 216 -10.54 16.38 -2.58
CA CYS A 216 -10.02 15.68 -1.41
C CYS A 216 -11.06 14.75 -0.77
N TRP A 217 -12.31 15.22 -0.60
CA TRP A 217 -13.38 14.38 -0.08
C TRP A 217 -13.72 13.20 -1.00
N HIS A 218 -13.71 13.41 -2.31
CA HIS A 218 -13.97 12.34 -3.28
C HIS A 218 -12.92 11.23 -3.19
N ASN A 219 -11.64 11.62 -3.08
CA ASN A 219 -10.53 10.69 -2.97
C ASN A 219 -10.47 10.00 -1.59
N ALA A 220 -10.79 10.71 -0.52
CA ALA A 220 -10.86 10.12 0.83
C ALA A 220 -12.06 9.15 0.97
N ALA A 221 -13.18 9.43 0.30
CA ALA A 221 -14.40 8.63 0.37
C ALA A 221 -14.33 7.32 -0.44
N TRP A 222 -13.22 7.02 -1.12
CA TRP A 222 -13.08 5.81 -1.93
C TRP A 222 -13.35 4.51 -1.13
N ARG A 223 -13.14 4.53 0.20
CA ARG A 223 -13.52 3.43 1.12
C ARG A 223 -15.01 3.09 1.15
N ARG A 224 -15.91 4.00 0.76
CA ARG A 224 -17.37 3.82 0.92
C ARG A 224 -18.12 3.51 -0.37
N ARG A 225 -17.44 3.50 -1.52
CA ARG A 225 -18.11 3.13 -2.78
C ARG A 225 -18.21 1.61 -2.83
N PRO A 226 -19.42 1.02 -2.78
CA PRO A 226 -19.59 -0.39 -3.09
C PRO A 226 -19.00 -0.59 -4.48
N SER A 227 -18.06 -1.53 -4.56
CA SER A 227 -17.21 -1.78 -5.71
C SER A 227 -18.02 -1.88 -7.00
N ARG A 228 -18.04 -0.80 -7.79
CA ARG A 228 -18.32 -0.90 -9.23
C ARG A 228 -17.24 -1.69 -9.99
N PHE A 229 -16.23 -2.21 -9.28
CA PHE A 229 -15.32 -3.26 -9.75
C PHE A 229 -15.98 -4.65 -9.91
N GLY A 230 -17.31 -4.75 -9.85
CA GLY A 230 -18.09 -5.95 -10.21
C GLY A 230 -17.92 -6.46 -11.65
N ALA A 231 -17.04 -5.86 -12.45
CA ALA A 231 -16.59 -6.40 -13.72
C ALA A 231 -15.11 -6.06 -13.93
N LEU A 232 -14.22 -6.62 -13.11
CA LEU A 232 -12.90 -6.94 -13.68
C LEU A 232 -13.19 -7.80 -14.92
N PRO A 233 -12.73 -7.40 -16.13
CA PRO A 233 -13.00 -8.18 -17.32
C PRO A 233 -12.51 -9.60 -17.06
N CYS A 234 -13.45 -10.55 -17.16
CA CYS A 234 -13.21 -11.98 -17.08
C CYS A 234 -12.44 -12.45 -18.34
N SER A 235 -11.44 -11.68 -18.80
CA SER A 235 -10.59 -11.96 -19.94
C SER A 235 -9.30 -12.71 -19.54
N LEU A 236 -9.13 -13.03 -18.25
CA LEU A 236 -8.23 -14.09 -17.79
C LEU A 236 -8.95 -15.44 -17.71
N ARG A 237 -10.00 -15.64 -18.51
CA ARG A 237 -10.51 -16.97 -18.83
C ARG A 237 -9.45 -17.66 -19.69
N ARG A 238 -8.69 -18.56 -19.06
CA ARG A 238 -7.78 -19.55 -19.65
C ARG A 238 -7.98 -19.70 -21.16
N ARG A 239 -6.96 -19.31 -21.92
CA ARG A 239 -6.76 -19.74 -23.30
C ARG A 239 -5.92 -21.03 -23.27
N ASP A 240 -6.40 -22.02 -22.54
CA ASP A 240 -5.82 -23.36 -22.50
C ASP A 240 -6.71 -24.27 -23.35
N GLY A 241 -6.19 -24.68 -24.51
CA GLY A 241 -6.74 -25.78 -25.31
C GLY A 241 -7.79 -25.38 -26.34
N ASP A 242 -7.33 -25.04 -27.54
CA ASP A 242 -7.93 -25.52 -28.80
C ASP A 242 -6.83 -25.42 -29.87
N GLY A 243 -5.88 -26.34 -29.77
CA GLY A 243 -5.23 -26.85 -30.96
C GLY A 243 -6.19 -27.86 -31.57
N ASP A 244 -6.88 -27.48 -32.63
CA ASP A 244 -6.88 -28.22 -33.89
C ASP A 244 -7.89 -27.65 -34.90
N LEU A 245 -7.43 -27.63 -36.15
CA LEU A 245 -8.23 -27.65 -37.38
C LEU A 245 -9.10 -26.41 -37.66
N LEU A 246 -8.58 -25.54 -38.52
CA LEU A 246 -9.17 -25.35 -39.85
C LEU A 246 -8.22 -24.57 -40.76
N SER A 247 -7.58 -25.35 -41.60
CA SER A 247 -7.03 -24.96 -42.88
C SER A 247 -8.12 -24.40 -43.82
N ALA A 248 -7.64 -23.56 -44.75
CA ALA A 248 -8.20 -23.29 -46.09
C ALA A 248 -9.41 -22.35 -46.24
N GLY A 249 -9.23 -21.33 -47.10
CA GLY A 249 -10.31 -20.54 -47.71
C GLY A 249 -9.99 -19.04 -47.80
N ALA A 250 -8.94 -18.62 -48.50
CA ALA A 250 -9.00 -18.23 -49.91
C ALA A 250 -10.16 -17.27 -50.31
N ARG A 251 -9.75 -16.05 -50.70
CA ARG A 251 -10.39 -15.11 -51.65
C ARG A 251 -11.63 -14.32 -51.18
N ARG A 252 -11.50 -12.99 -51.16
CA ARG A 252 -11.78 -12.14 -52.33
C ARG A 252 -11.41 -10.68 -52.05
N ALA A 253 -10.46 -10.17 -52.83
CA ALA A 253 -10.42 -8.77 -53.19
C ALA A 253 -11.66 -8.42 -54.00
N ARG A 254 -12.23 -7.24 -53.78
CA ARG A 254 -12.79 -6.43 -54.87
C ARG A 254 -12.66 -4.92 -54.58
N PRO A 255 -12.64 -4.12 -55.66
CA PRO A 255 -11.96 -2.82 -55.68
C PRO A 255 -12.92 -1.62 -55.79
N ARG A 256 -12.30 -0.45 -55.62
CA ARG A 256 -12.73 0.94 -55.88
C ARG A 256 -13.81 1.51 -54.97
#